data_AF-A0A3Q7IFA9-F1
#
_entry.id   AF-A0A3Q7IFA9-F1
#
_cell.length_a   1.000
_cell.length_b   1.000
_cell.length_c   1.000
_cell.angle_alpha   90.00
_cell.angle_beta   90.00
_cell.angle_gamma   90.00
#
_symmetry.space_group_name_H-M   'P 1'
#
loop_
_entity.id
_entity.type
_entity.pdbx_description
1 polymer ?
#
loop_
_entity_poly.entity_id
_entity_poly.type
_entity_poly.pdbx_seq_one_letter_code
_entity_poly.pdbx_strand_id
1 'polypeptide(L)'
;MLEIDGTPNKSKLGVNAILGVSLSVCSAGAGAKAVPLYKYIQEISGTKELVMPVPAFNVINGGSHAGNNLAKQEFMILPVGAPTFAEALRMGSEGENSVNIKLLPLS
;
A
#
# COMPACT_ATOMS: atom_id res chain seq x y z
N MET A 1 -19.30 12.03 7.38
CA MET A 1 -18.01 12.76 7.54
C MET A 1 -17.81 13.81 6.45
N LEU A 2 -17.87 13.46 5.16
CA LEU A 2 -17.67 14.44 4.08
C LEU A 2 -18.67 15.60 4.13
N GLU A 3 -19.95 15.32 4.31
CA GLU A 3 -21.00 16.34 4.45
C GLU A 3 -20.83 17.20 5.72
N ILE A 4 -20.41 16.58 6.83
CA ILE A 4 -20.17 17.27 8.12
C ILE A 4 -18.98 18.24 8.00
N ASP A 5 -17.92 17.82 7.30
CA ASP A 5 -16.79 18.69 6.98
C ASP A 5 -17.23 19.82 6.03
N GLY A 6 -17.92 19.47 4.95
CA GLY A 6 -18.52 20.42 4.02
C GLY A 6 -17.53 21.17 3.13
N THR A 7 -16.22 20.90 3.22
CA THR A 7 -15.21 21.55 2.37
C THR A 7 -14.64 20.57 1.32
N PRO A 8 -14.28 21.05 0.11
CA PRO A 8 -13.77 20.18 -0.95
C PRO A 8 -12.49 19.43 -0.54
N ASN A 9 -11.62 20.10 0.22
CA ASN A 9 -10.30 19.60 0.62
C ASN A 9 -10.27 19.03 2.04
N LYS A 10 -11.42 18.81 2.68
CA LYS A 10 -11.50 18.21 4.03
C LYS A 10 -10.76 19.03 5.09
N SER A 11 -10.71 20.35 4.91
CA SER A 11 -9.91 21.27 5.72
C SER A 11 -10.53 21.63 7.06
N LYS A 12 -11.86 21.47 7.24
CA LYS A 12 -12.53 21.86 8.47
C LYS A 12 -12.31 20.84 9.58
N LEU A 13 -12.47 19.56 9.28
CA LEU A 13 -12.20 18.45 10.19
C LEU A 13 -10.77 17.92 10.06
N GLY A 14 -10.15 18.13 8.90
CA GLY A 14 -8.83 17.59 8.57
C GLY A 14 -8.91 16.19 7.98
N VAL A 15 -8.12 15.94 6.94
CA VAL A 15 -8.08 14.64 6.24
C VAL A 15 -7.71 13.48 7.17
N ASN A 16 -6.80 13.71 8.13
CA ASN A 16 -6.35 12.68 9.07
C ASN A 16 -7.47 12.25 10.03
N ALA A 17 -8.29 13.19 10.51
CA ALA A 17 -9.42 12.88 11.39
C ALA A 17 -10.51 12.09 10.63
N ILE A 18 -10.87 12.54 9.43
CA ILE A 18 -11.84 11.84 8.58
C ILE A 18 -11.35 10.42 8.24
N LEU A 19 -10.08 10.29 7.85
CA LEU A 19 -9.49 9.01 7.49
C LEU A 19 -9.45 8.05 8.68
N GLY A 20 -9.03 8.53 9.86
CA GLY A 20 -8.98 7.72 11.08
C GLY A 20 -10.35 7.12 11.46
N VAL A 21 -11.41 7.94 11.41
CA VAL A 21 -12.78 7.47 11.65
C VAL A 21 -13.22 6.49 10.56
N SER A 22 -12.93 6.78 9.28
CA SER A 22 -13.29 5.91 8.16
C SER A 22 -12.68 4.50 8.29
N LEU A 23 -11.38 4.41 8.58
CA LEU A 23 -10.68 3.13 8.77
C LEU A 23 -11.18 2.36 10.00
N SER A 24 -11.51 3.07 11.08
CA SER A 24 -12.07 2.47 12.30
C SER A 24 -13.45 1.86 12.05
N VAL A 25 -14.32 2.59 11.34
CA VAL A 25 -15.65 2.09 10.94
C VAL A 25 -15.53 0.90 10.00
N CYS A 26 -14.59 0.92 9.04
CA CYS A 26 -14.33 -0.21 8.15
C CYS A 26 -13.93 -1.48 8.94
N SER A 27 -13.02 -1.33 9.90
CA SER A 27 -12.56 -2.42 10.76
C SER A 27 -13.67 -2.95 11.67
N ALA A 28 -14.49 -2.06 12.25
CA ALA A 28 -15.65 -2.42 13.05
C ALA A 28 -16.72 -3.16 12.21
N GLY A 29 -16.95 -2.74 10.96
CA GLY A 29 -17.87 -3.41 10.04
C GLY A 29 -17.42 -4.84 9.71
N ALA A 30 -16.12 -5.05 9.48
CA ALA A 30 -15.56 -6.39 9.31
C ALA A 30 -15.75 -7.26 10.57
N GLY A 31 -15.47 -6.69 11.75
CA GLY A 31 -15.68 -7.37 13.04
C GLY A 31 -17.15 -7.73 13.30
N ALA A 32 -18.09 -6.83 13.00
CA ALA A 32 -19.52 -7.06 13.16
C ALA A 32 -20.04 -8.17 12.24
N LYS A 33 -19.46 -8.34 11.05
CA LYS A 33 -19.75 -9.45 10.14
C LYS A 33 -18.93 -10.72 10.42
N ALA A 34 -18.04 -10.70 11.40
CA ALA A 34 -17.11 -11.78 11.72
C ALA A 34 -16.30 -12.26 10.50
N VAL A 35 -15.91 -11.34 9.62
CA VAL A 35 -15.06 -11.64 8.45
C VAL A 35 -13.71 -10.93 8.58
N PRO A 36 -12.64 -11.46 7.98
CA PRO A 36 -11.38 -10.72 7.86
C PRO A 36 -11.56 -9.39 7.12
N LEU A 37 -10.81 -8.36 7.51
CA LEU A 37 -10.90 -7.02 6.94
C LEU A 37 -10.77 -7.00 5.41
N TYR A 38 -9.87 -7.79 4.82
CA TYR A 38 -9.70 -7.85 3.37
C TYR A 38 -10.96 -8.37 2.64
N LYS A 39 -11.73 -9.30 3.25
CA LYS A 39 -13.00 -9.77 2.70
C LYS A 39 -14.09 -8.73 2.82
N TYR A 40 -14.13 -8.02 3.95
CA TYR A 40 -15.06 -6.91 4.12
C TYR A 40 -14.80 -5.82 3.07
N ILE A 41 -13.53 -5.48 2.83
CA ILE A 41 -13.12 -4.52 1.79
C ILE A 41 -13.55 -5.02 0.41
N GLN A 42 -13.33 -6.30 0.08
CA GLN A 42 -13.78 -6.91 -1.17
C GLN A 42 -15.29 -6.74 -1.40
N GLU A 43 -16.08 -6.98 -0.35
CA GLU A 43 -17.54 -6.87 -0.40
C GLU A 43 -17.97 -5.42 -0.69
N ILE A 44 -17.44 -4.45 0.06
CA ILE A 44 -17.82 -3.03 -0.10
C ILE A 44 -17.26 -2.40 -1.38
N SER A 45 -16.18 -2.93 -1.95
CA SER A 45 -15.60 -2.46 -3.22
C SER A 45 -16.25 -3.09 -4.46
N GLY A 46 -17.05 -4.16 -4.29
CA GLY A 46 -17.58 -4.94 -5.40
C GLY A 46 -16.50 -5.72 -6.17
N THR A 47 -15.34 -5.97 -5.55
CA THR A 47 -14.25 -6.71 -6.19
C THR A 47 -14.60 -8.19 -6.30
N LYS A 48 -14.60 -8.74 -7.53
CA LYS A 48 -15.01 -10.12 -7.78
C LYS A 48 -14.01 -11.15 -7.26
N GLU A 49 -12.72 -10.89 -7.44
CA GLU A 49 -11.65 -11.82 -7.13
C GLU A 49 -10.56 -11.14 -6.32
N LEU A 50 -10.08 -11.82 -5.27
CA LEU A 50 -8.95 -11.37 -4.49
C LEU A 50 -7.65 -11.84 -5.14
N VAL A 51 -6.69 -10.93 -5.24
CA VAL A 51 -5.37 -11.19 -5.81
C VAL A 51 -4.31 -10.77 -4.81
N MET A 52 -3.25 -11.57 -4.67
CA MET A 52 -2.07 -11.17 -3.91
C MET A 52 -1.22 -10.22 -4.76
N PRO A 53 -0.85 -9.03 -4.27
CA PRO A 53 -0.07 -8.07 -5.04
C PRO A 53 1.40 -8.52 -5.16
N VAL A 54 2.10 -8.05 -6.19
CA VAL A 54 3.56 -8.09 -6.20
C VAL A 54 4.07 -7.02 -5.22
N PRO A 55 4.84 -7.37 -4.19
CA PRO A 55 5.40 -6.38 -3.28
C PRO A 55 6.45 -5.51 -3.99
N ALA A 56 6.49 -4.22 -3.65
CA ALA A 56 7.53 -3.30 -4.08
C ALA A 56 8.40 -2.94 -2.87
N PHE A 57 9.65 -3.38 -2.87
CA PHE A 57 10.59 -3.14 -1.78
C PHE A 57 11.44 -1.92 -2.08
N ASN A 58 11.28 -0.83 -1.32
CA ASN A 58 12.18 0.31 -1.41
C ASN A 58 13.55 -0.06 -0.82
N VAL A 59 14.60 0.04 -1.64
CA VAL A 59 15.97 -0.38 -1.29
C VAL A 59 16.98 0.76 -1.28
N ILE A 60 16.74 1.84 -2.04
CA ILE A 60 17.64 3.02 -2.06
C ILE A 60 16.80 4.29 -2.10
N ASN A 61 17.13 5.22 -1.22
CA ASN A 61 16.54 6.56 -1.16
C ASN A 61 17.49 7.62 -1.75
N GLY A 62 16.91 8.60 -2.43
CA GLY A 62 17.55 9.80 -2.95
C GLY A 62 16.65 11.02 -2.78
N GLY A 63 16.97 12.12 -3.46
CA GLY A 63 16.15 13.32 -3.51
C GLY A 63 15.89 13.95 -2.14
N SER A 64 14.65 14.38 -1.87
CA SER A 64 14.28 15.00 -0.59
C SER A 64 14.39 14.05 0.61
N HIS A 65 14.43 12.74 0.37
CA HIS A 65 14.54 11.72 1.39
C HIS A 65 16.00 11.38 1.76
N ALA A 66 17.00 11.89 1.01
CA ALA A 66 18.41 11.67 1.32
C ALA A 66 19.30 12.85 0.90
N GLY A 67 20.24 13.25 1.76
CA GLY A 67 21.23 14.31 1.47
C GLY A 67 22.34 13.90 0.50
N ASN A 68 22.07 12.99 -0.43
CA ASN A 68 23.03 12.48 -1.42
C ASN A 68 22.75 13.07 -2.82
N ASN A 69 23.64 12.80 -3.78
CA ASN A 69 23.52 13.32 -5.15
C ASN A 69 22.54 12.54 -6.04
N LEU A 70 21.78 11.61 -5.47
CA LEU A 70 20.88 10.75 -6.23
C LEU A 70 19.56 11.51 -6.47
N ALA A 71 19.30 11.89 -7.71
CA ALA A 71 18.14 12.74 -8.04
C ALA A 71 16.78 12.03 -7.88
N LYS A 72 16.73 10.70 -8.01
CA LYS A 72 15.50 9.92 -7.88
C LYS A 72 15.22 9.60 -6.43
N GLN A 73 13.97 9.79 -6.02
CA GLN A 73 13.59 9.69 -4.61
C GLN A 73 13.69 8.27 -4.07
N GLU A 74 13.26 7.29 -4.86
CA GLU A 74 13.18 5.88 -4.43
C GLU A 74 13.56 4.95 -5.58
N PHE A 75 14.28 3.89 -5.24
CA PHE A 75 14.55 2.76 -6.11
C PHE A 75 13.98 1.52 -5.46
N MET A 76 13.06 0.85 -6.17
CA MET A 76 12.38 -0.32 -5.65
C MET A 76 12.71 -1.59 -6.42
N ILE A 77 12.75 -2.71 -5.70
CA ILE A 77 12.83 -4.08 -6.24
C ILE A 77 11.44 -4.70 -6.24
N LEU A 78 11.04 -5.25 -7.40
CA LEU A 78 9.76 -5.95 -7.56
C LEU A 78 10.02 -7.40 -8.04
N PRO A 79 9.72 -8.43 -7.23
CA PRO A 79 9.91 -9.84 -7.57
C PRO A 79 8.74 -10.38 -8.42
N VAL A 80 8.60 -9.90 -9.67
CA VAL A 80 7.44 -10.21 -10.53
C VAL A 80 7.34 -11.68 -10.97
N GLY A 81 8.41 -12.46 -10.82
CA GLY A 81 8.45 -13.88 -11.19
C GLY A 81 8.20 -14.85 -10.02
N ALA A 82 7.91 -14.33 -8.82
CA ALA A 82 7.65 -15.18 -7.67
C ALA A 82 6.30 -15.93 -7.81
N PRO A 83 6.23 -17.24 -7.50
CA PRO A 83 4.99 -18.01 -7.66
C PRO A 83 3.97 -17.71 -6.55
N THR A 84 4.39 -17.13 -5.43
CA THR A 84 3.53 -16.77 -4.31
C THR A 84 4.00 -15.47 -3.67
N PHE A 85 3.13 -14.82 -2.89
CA PHE A 85 3.52 -13.66 -2.08
C PHE A 85 4.61 -14.00 -1.05
N ALA A 86 4.59 -15.21 -0.49
CA ALA A 86 5.60 -15.64 0.47
C ALA A 86 6.99 -15.76 -0.18
N GLU A 87 7.08 -16.33 -1.38
CA GLU A 87 8.32 -16.35 -2.16
C GLU A 87 8.74 -14.94 -2.57
N ALA A 88 7.80 -14.09 -2.99
CA ALA A 88 8.08 -12.69 -3.30
C ALA A 88 8.71 -11.95 -2.12
N LEU A 89 8.20 -12.20 -0.90
CA LEU A 89 8.72 -11.63 0.33
C LEU A 89 10.12 -12.17 0.67
N ARG A 90 10.33 -13.49 0.57
CA ARG A 90 11.64 -14.12 0.78
C ARG A 90 12.68 -13.51 -0.18
N MET A 91 12.37 -13.46 -1.47
CA MET A 91 13.26 -12.94 -2.52
C MET A 91 13.60 -11.47 -2.29
N GLY A 92 12.62 -10.63 -1.91
CA GLY A 92 12.86 -9.23 -1.58
C GLY A 92 13.69 -9.03 -0.31
N SER A 93 13.54 -9.90 0.69
CA SER A 93 14.29 -9.84 1.95
C SER A 93 15.72 -10.35 1.83
N GLU A 94 15.95 -11.42 1.05
CA GLU A 94 17.26 -12.04 0.90
C GLU A 94 18.12 -11.33 -0.16
N GLY A 95 17.52 -10.52 -1.03
CA GLY A 95 18.22 -9.91 -2.16
C GLY A 95 18.65 -10.95 -3.19
N GLU A 96 17.89 -12.05 -3.34
CA GLU A 96 18.20 -13.07 -4.35
C GLU A 96 18.11 -12.45 -5.76
N ASN A 97 19.26 -12.37 -6.43
CA ASN A 97 19.41 -11.87 -7.81
C ASN A 97 18.81 -12.77 -8.90
N SER A 98 18.07 -13.82 -8.53
CA SER A 98 17.78 -14.96 -9.40
C SER A 98 16.51 -14.83 -10.27
N VAL A 99 15.73 -13.75 -10.16
CA VAL A 99 14.46 -13.63 -10.89
C VAL A 99 14.11 -12.18 -11.20
N ASN A 100 13.95 -11.82 -12.49
CA ASN A 100 13.33 -10.59 -13.04
C ASN A 100 13.03 -9.46 -12.03
N ILE A 101 14.05 -8.90 -11.39
CA ILE A 101 13.88 -7.75 -10.48
C ILE A 101 13.72 -6.52 -11.37
N LYS A 102 12.53 -5.91 -11.33
CA LYS A 102 12.35 -4.62 -11.99
C LYS A 102 12.74 -3.51 -11.03
N LEU A 103 13.82 -2.80 -11.37
CA LEU A 103 14.17 -1.55 -10.70
C LEU A 103 13.23 -0.45 -11.20
N LEU A 104 12.42 0.11 -10.31
CA LEU A 104 11.55 1.23 -10.63
C LEU A 104 12.06 2.49 -9.94
N PRO A 105 12.61 3.47 -10.69
CA PRO A 105 12.87 4.80 -10.15
C PRO A 105 11.54 5.55 -10.04
N LEU A 106 11.17 5.97 -8.83
CA LEU A 106 10.10 6.95 -8.66
C LEU A 106 10.64 8.36 -8.84
N SER A 107 9.83 9.18 -9.52
CA SER A 107 10.16 10.55 -9.95
C SER A 107 10.53 11.45 -8.79
#